data_AF-A0A6P2D7X4-F1
#
_entry.id   AF-A0A6P2D7X4-F1
#
_cell.length_a   1.000
_cell.length_b   1.000
_cell.length_c   1.000
_cell.angle_alpha   90.00
_cell.angle_beta   90.00
_cell.angle_gamma   90.00
#
_symmetry.space_group_name_H-M   'P 1'
#
loop_
_entity.id
_entity.type
_entity.pdbx_description
1 polymer ?
#
loop_
_entity_poly.entity_id
_entity_poly.type
_entity_poly.pdbx_seq_one_letter_code
_entity_poly.pdbx_strand_id
1 'polypeptide(L)'
;MVLGWLFGRSARTKTVVPTLYPGLDPLRLEQFLAEPEYARIKSFANVYVLPFVSQNSGPSQMCFGLGLSRLMIRNLMLLRGVSIHGPEDTPPVPYEAAPGMAAGRVGSVYVTGIADLGADGYSVQVEVHRAGRPVRAEHVGHADFATFLRECSFALARLLGCEADEDTVRAWGVGQPRSAKSLIWVGKTHLEFERTQTVERGREATALLATDPDFAVAAWDIDEELPNARPAYFQALQRDPFNAQICFQAFCAVWRSQGPQPDALQFCRKAIELSPGHGKAHMCAPHAAQRPVEMLWHSELGYRLLPGNSFAVNNYVLALTRANAPPVRLIELAEEGIVMDPSDPGNYERMIELCVELRDFKAALATAERLQQLYEPEMNERALYCLRQNPHRAQLIDSGAYVPAAANRQRIVELRQKIRSEER
;
A
#
# COMPACT_ATOMS: atom_id res chain seq x y z
N MET A 1 49.89 21.11 -4.69
CA MET A 1 48.89 20.94 -5.75
C MET A 1 47.80 20.04 -5.19
N VAL A 2 46.78 20.63 -4.55
CA VAL A 2 45.73 19.91 -3.82
C VAL A 2 44.46 19.96 -4.65
N LEU A 3 44.02 18.81 -5.15
CA LEU A 3 42.79 18.63 -5.92
C LEU A 3 41.59 18.65 -4.96
N GLY A 4 40.96 19.81 -4.84
CA GLY A 4 39.67 19.97 -4.17
C GLY A 4 38.55 19.37 -5.04
N TRP A 5 37.98 18.26 -4.58
CA TRP A 5 36.74 17.72 -5.11
C TRP A 5 35.58 18.67 -4.76
N LEU A 6 35.17 19.47 -5.74
CA LEU A 6 33.92 20.22 -5.69
C LEU A 6 32.76 19.25 -5.88
N PHE A 7 32.15 18.80 -4.79
CA PHE A 7 30.80 18.25 -4.82
C PHE A 7 29.85 19.35 -5.29
N GLY A 8 29.56 19.35 -6.58
CA GLY A 8 28.48 20.14 -7.16
C GLY A 8 27.17 19.71 -6.52
N ARG A 9 26.63 20.55 -5.63
CA ARG A 9 25.22 20.50 -5.24
C ARG A 9 24.42 20.77 -6.51
N SER A 10 24.02 19.70 -7.21
CA SER A 10 23.01 19.79 -8.26
C SER A 10 21.81 20.52 -7.66
N ALA A 11 21.47 21.66 -8.24
CA ALA A 11 20.30 22.43 -7.84
C ALA A 11 19.07 21.54 -8.05
N ARG A 12 18.57 20.94 -6.97
CA ARG A 12 17.29 20.21 -6.98
C ARG A 12 16.23 21.22 -7.43
N THR A 13 15.84 21.15 -8.69
CA THR A 13 14.66 21.86 -9.18
C THR A 13 13.50 21.40 -8.29
N LYS A 14 12.93 22.33 -7.52
CA LYS A 14 11.77 22.01 -6.68
C LYS A 14 10.63 21.65 -7.62
N THR A 15 10.35 20.36 -7.78
CA THR A 15 9.16 19.89 -8.49
C THR A 15 7.95 20.46 -7.77
N VAL A 16 7.17 21.27 -8.47
CA VAL A 16 5.94 21.85 -7.94
C VAL A 16 4.94 20.71 -7.74
N VAL A 17 4.41 20.58 -6.52
CA VAL A 17 3.35 19.59 -6.23
C VAL A 17 2.08 20.06 -6.96
N PRO A 18 1.45 19.22 -7.81
CA PRO A 18 0.25 19.61 -8.52
C PRO A 18 -0.92 19.81 -7.55
N THR A 19 -1.82 20.74 -7.89
CA THR A 19 -3.07 20.97 -7.15
C THR A 19 -4.22 20.26 -7.87
N LEU A 20 -4.70 19.16 -7.31
CA LEU A 20 -5.78 18.33 -7.87
C LEU A 20 -7.17 18.92 -7.64
N TYR A 21 -7.34 19.72 -6.59
CA TYR A 21 -8.61 20.35 -6.21
C TYR A 21 -8.44 21.88 -6.09
N PRO A 22 -8.23 22.59 -7.21
CA PRO A 22 -7.99 24.03 -7.19
C PRO A 22 -9.19 24.77 -6.60
N GLY A 23 -8.94 25.62 -5.59
CA GLY A 23 -9.96 26.41 -4.91
C GLY A 23 -10.82 25.64 -3.90
N LEU A 24 -10.54 24.35 -3.67
CA LEU A 24 -11.21 23.59 -2.61
C LEU A 24 -10.60 23.94 -1.25
N ASP A 25 -11.45 24.33 -0.31
CA ASP A 25 -11.04 24.56 1.08
C ASP A 25 -10.43 23.29 1.70
N PRO A 26 -9.30 23.37 2.43
CA PRO A 26 -8.67 22.21 3.06
C PRO A 26 -9.60 21.38 3.96
N LEU A 27 -10.55 22.01 4.67
CA LEU A 27 -11.48 21.25 5.51
C LEU A 27 -12.50 20.48 4.67
N ARG A 28 -12.86 21.00 3.50
CA ARG A 28 -13.66 20.27 2.50
C ARG A 28 -12.87 19.15 1.81
N LEU A 29 -11.54 19.22 1.82
CA LEU A 29 -10.68 18.14 1.34
C LEU A 29 -10.84 16.87 2.19
N GLU A 30 -11.13 17.02 3.48
CA GLU A 30 -11.33 15.93 4.46
C GLU A 30 -12.75 15.35 4.44
N GLN A 31 -13.75 16.14 4.04
CA GLN A 31 -15.17 15.77 4.09
C GLN A 31 -15.67 15.17 2.77
N PHE A 32 -15.20 13.97 2.42
CA PHE A 32 -15.54 13.32 1.14
C PHE A 32 -16.10 11.90 1.28
N LEU A 33 -16.22 11.37 2.50
CA LEU A 33 -16.84 10.08 2.75
C LEU A 33 -18.18 10.26 3.46
N ALA A 34 -19.27 10.00 2.75
CA ALA A 34 -20.62 10.02 3.32
C ALA A 34 -20.98 8.68 3.98
N GLU A 35 -21.94 8.69 4.90
CA GLU A 35 -22.37 7.49 5.63
C GLU A 35 -22.82 6.33 4.71
N PRO A 36 -23.65 6.54 3.65
CA PRO A 36 -24.03 5.45 2.75
C PRO A 36 -22.84 4.85 2.02
N GLU A 37 -21.86 5.69 1.67
CA GLU A 37 -20.65 5.27 0.98
C GLU A 37 -19.73 4.48 1.92
N TYR A 38 -19.57 4.93 3.17
CA TYR A 38 -18.88 4.18 4.21
C TYR A 38 -19.52 2.81 4.44
N ALA A 39 -20.84 2.73 4.60
CA ALA A 39 -21.56 1.46 4.79
C ALA A 39 -21.36 0.51 3.60
N ARG A 40 -21.36 1.06 2.38
CA ARG A 40 -21.10 0.33 1.14
C ARG A 40 -19.68 -0.23 1.09
N ILE A 41 -18.65 0.60 1.29
CA ILE A 41 -17.23 0.18 1.25
C ILE A 41 -16.93 -0.85 2.33
N LYS A 42 -17.50 -0.67 3.53
CA LYS A 42 -17.37 -1.62 4.66
C LYS A 42 -17.81 -3.04 4.32
N SER A 43 -18.64 -3.22 3.29
CA SER A 43 -19.13 -4.53 2.84
C SER A 43 -18.31 -5.17 1.71
N PHE A 44 -17.28 -4.48 1.21
CA PHE A 44 -16.48 -4.98 0.11
C PHE A 44 -15.74 -6.28 0.47
N ALA A 45 -15.66 -7.16 -0.52
CA ALA A 45 -14.75 -8.28 -0.47
C ALA A 45 -13.30 -7.80 -0.70
N ASN A 46 -12.36 -8.40 0.02
CA ASN A 46 -10.93 -8.22 -0.21
C ASN A 46 -10.49 -9.08 -1.39
N VAL A 47 -10.16 -8.44 -2.51
CA VAL A 47 -9.77 -9.11 -3.75
C VAL A 47 -8.25 -9.01 -3.94
N TYR A 48 -7.61 -10.17 -4.07
CA TYR A 48 -6.18 -10.31 -4.34
C TYR A 48 -5.99 -10.81 -5.77
N VAL A 49 -5.26 -10.05 -6.59
CA VAL A 49 -4.97 -10.44 -7.98
C VAL A 49 -3.58 -11.05 -8.04
N LEU A 50 -3.53 -12.37 -7.96
CA LEU A 50 -2.31 -13.14 -8.04
C LEU A 50 -1.71 -13.05 -9.46
N PRO A 51 -0.39 -13.32 -9.62
CA PRO A 51 0.22 -13.49 -10.91
C PRO A 51 -0.59 -14.40 -11.85
N PHE A 52 -0.69 -14.02 -13.12
CA PHE A 52 -1.32 -14.85 -14.15
C PHE A 52 -0.32 -15.84 -14.74
N VAL A 53 0.27 -16.65 -13.87
CA VAL A 53 1.41 -17.52 -14.17
C VAL A 53 1.22 -18.87 -13.51
N SER A 54 1.44 -19.95 -14.29
CA SER A 54 1.54 -21.31 -13.78
C SER A 54 3.01 -21.66 -13.51
N GLN A 55 3.26 -22.60 -12.60
CA GLN A 55 4.59 -23.19 -12.43
C GLN A 55 5.16 -23.84 -13.70
N ASN A 56 4.29 -24.19 -14.66
CA ASN A 56 4.67 -24.78 -15.93
C ASN A 56 4.85 -23.75 -17.06
N SER A 57 4.63 -22.46 -16.79
CA SER A 57 4.79 -21.40 -17.79
C SER A 57 6.25 -21.23 -18.20
N GLY A 58 6.50 -21.06 -19.50
CA GLY A 58 7.82 -20.72 -20.01
C GLY A 58 8.23 -19.28 -19.62
N PRO A 59 9.51 -18.91 -19.70
CA PRO A 59 10.00 -17.61 -19.21
C PRO A 59 9.24 -16.40 -19.79
N SER A 60 8.96 -16.39 -21.09
CA SER A 60 8.22 -15.30 -21.73
C SER A 60 6.77 -15.18 -21.24
N GLN A 61 6.11 -16.32 -21.00
CA GLN A 61 4.74 -16.36 -20.45
C GLN A 61 4.73 -15.89 -18.99
N MET A 62 5.74 -16.26 -18.19
CA MET A 62 5.87 -15.78 -16.82
C MET A 62 6.00 -14.25 -16.78
N CYS A 63 6.90 -13.67 -17.59
CA CYS A 63 7.04 -12.22 -17.70
C CYS A 63 5.72 -11.55 -18.16
N PHE A 64 5.09 -12.09 -19.19
CA PHE A 64 3.84 -11.54 -19.70
C PHE A 64 2.72 -11.59 -18.66
N GLY A 65 2.51 -12.73 -18.00
CA GLY A 65 1.48 -12.93 -16.99
C GLY A 65 1.68 -12.07 -15.72
N LEU A 66 2.92 -11.89 -15.29
CA LEU A 66 3.25 -10.96 -14.20
C LEU A 66 2.90 -9.51 -14.58
N GLY A 67 3.34 -9.03 -15.74
CA GLY A 67 2.99 -7.69 -16.22
C GLY A 67 1.48 -7.49 -16.37
N LEU A 68 0.80 -8.46 -16.98
CA LEU A 68 -0.65 -8.43 -17.21
C LEU A 68 -1.43 -8.37 -15.89
N SER A 69 -1.03 -9.14 -14.88
CA SER A 69 -1.69 -9.12 -13.57
C SER A 69 -1.62 -7.74 -12.90
N ARG A 70 -0.49 -7.01 -12.99
CA ARG A 70 -0.35 -5.65 -12.46
C ARG A 70 -1.24 -4.65 -13.19
N LEU A 71 -1.32 -4.75 -14.51
CA LEU A 71 -2.24 -3.92 -15.28
C LEU A 71 -3.70 -4.23 -14.92
N MET A 72 -4.05 -5.49 -14.67
CA MET A 72 -5.40 -5.85 -14.23
C MET A 72 -5.68 -5.34 -12.81
N ILE A 73 -4.72 -5.32 -11.88
CA ILE A 73 -4.89 -4.63 -10.59
C ILE A 73 -5.29 -3.17 -10.82
N ARG A 74 -4.55 -2.45 -11.67
CA ARG A 74 -4.86 -1.04 -12.01
C ARG A 74 -6.28 -0.89 -12.56
N ASN A 75 -6.66 -1.72 -13.52
CA ASN A 75 -7.99 -1.61 -14.15
C ASN A 75 -9.11 -1.98 -13.18
N LEU A 76 -8.93 -3.03 -12.38
CA LEU A 76 -9.93 -3.48 -11.42
C LEU A 76 -10.08 -2.54 -10.23
N MET A 77 -9.04 -1.78 -9.85
CA MET A 77 -9.15 -0.75 -8.81
C MET A 77 -10.22 0.30 -9.13
N LEU A 78 -10.56 0.50 -10.41
CA LEU A 78 -11.63 1.40 -10.87
C LEU A 78 -13.04 0.83 -10.73
N LEU A 79 -13.18 -0.45 -10.35
CA LEU A 79 -14.47 -1.04 -10.04
C LEU A 79 -14.93 -0.56 -8.67
N ARG A 80 -16.08 0.11 -8.62
CA ARG A 80 -16.55 0.74 -7.39
C ARG A 80 -17.04 -0.25 -6.33
N GLY A 81 -17.31 -1.51 -6.67
CA GLY A 81 -17.96 -2.49 -5.80
C GLY A 81 -17.03 -3.45 -5.04
N VAL A 82 -15.71 -3.28 -5.15
CA VAL A 82 -14.73 -4.23 -4.60
C VAL A 82 -13.50 -3.52 -4.03
N SER A 83 -12.80 -4.20 -3.14
CA SER A 83 -11.50 -3.77 -2.62
C SER A 83 -10.39 -4.55 -3.30
N ILE A 84 -9.79 -3.96 -4.33
CA ILE A 84 -8.63 -4.56 -4.99
C ILE A 84 -7.36 -4.23 -4.21
N HIS A 85 -6.66 -5.26 -3.76
CA HIS A 85 -5.38 -5.13 -3.08
C HIS A 85 -4.28 -4.81 -4.09
N GLY A 86 -3.38 -3.91 -3.71
CA GLY A 86 -2.20 -3.58 -4.49
C GLY A 86 -1.26 -4.79 -4.63
N PRO A 87 -0.33 -4.75 -5.59
CA PRO A 87 0.62 -5.85 -5.78
C PRO A 87 1.52 -6.11 -4.58
N GLU A 88 1.79 -5.09 -3.77
CA GLU A 88 2.60 -5.22 -2.57
C GLU A 88 1.86 -5.95 -1.42
N ASP A 89 0.53 -5.84 -1.38
CA ASP A 89 -0.35 -6.53 -0.42
C ASP A 89 -0.78 -7.92 -0.92
N THR A 90 -0.51 -8.20 -2.19
CA THR A 90 -0.81 -9.48 -2.83
C THR A 90 0.42 -10.39 -2.78
N PRO A 91 0.28 -11.63 -2.27
CA PRO A 91 1.39 -12.57 -2.22
C PRO A 91 1.79 -13.01 -3.64
N PRO A 92 3.10 -13.09 -3.94
CA PRO A 92 3.60 -13.45 -5.26
C PRO A 92 3.62 -14.98 -5.44
N VAL A 93 2.47 -15.63 -5.29
CA VAL A 93 2.34 -17.10 -5.46
C VAL A 93 1.79 -17.45 -6.84
N PRO A 94 2.14 -18.61 -7.40
CA PRO A 94 1.65 -19.01 -8.71
C PRO A 94 0.18 -19.46 -8.65
N TYR A 95 -0.41 -19.63 -9.84
CA TYR A 95 -1.77 -20.09 -10.08
C TYR A 95 -2.21 -21.27 -9.19
N GLU A 96 -1.36 -22.29 -9.08
CA GLU A 96 -1.65 -23.53 -8.36
C GLU A 96 -1.88 -23.34 -6.85
N ALA A 97 -1.40 -22.22 -6.27
CA ALA A 97 -1.59 -21.93 -4.85
C ALA A 97 -2.98 -21.36 -4.52
N ALA A 98 -3.70 -20.82 -5.51
CA ALA A 98 -4.94 -20.09 -5.29
C ALA A 98 -6.04 -20.89 -4.56
N PRO A 99 -6.28 -22.19 -4.85
CA PRO A 99 -7.28 -22.98 -4.13
C PRO A 99 -6.99 -23.10 -2.63
N GLY A 100 -5.72 -23.34 -2.26
CA GLY A 100 -5.31 -23.47 -0.86
C GLY A 100 -5.45 -22.15 -0.09
N MET A 101 -5.11 -21.04 -0.75
CA MET A 101 -5.32 -19.71 -0.18
C MET A 101 -6.79 -19.39 0.06
N ALA A 102 -7.65 -19.69 -0.90
CA ALA A 102 -9.08 -19.41 -0.80
C ALA A 102 -9.75 -20.20 0.34
N ALA A 103 -9.27 -21.41 0.63
CA ALA A 103 -9.76 -22.22 1.74
C ALA A 103 -9.39 -21.64 3.12
N GLY A 104 -8.24 -20.96 3.23
CA GLY A 104 -7.70 -20.47 4.51
C GLY A 104 -8.22 -19.12 5.00
N ARG A 105 -8.89 -18.32 4.14
CA ARG A 105 -9.32 -16.95 4.50
C ARG A 105 -10.75 -16.66 4.06
N VAL A 106 -11.69 -16.84 4.99
CA VAL A 106 -13.11 -16.48 4.77
C VAL A 106 -13.22 -14.98 4.51
N GLY A 107 -13.92 -14.59 3.44
CA GLY A 107 -14.12 -13.19 3.04
C GLY A 107 -13.10 -12.64 2.04
N SER A 108 -12.02 -13.39 1.75
CA SER A 108 -11.09 -13.07 0.68
C SER A 108 -11.50 -13.69 -0.65
N VAL A 109 -11.18 -12.98 -1.74
CA VAL A 109 -11.37 -13.42 -3.12
C VAL A 109 -10.02 -13.42 -3.79
N TYR A 110 -9.67 -14.52 -4.47
CA TYR A 110 -8.41 -14.64 -5.20
C TYR A 110 -8.72 -14.71 -6.69
N VAL A 111 -8.11 -13.80 -7.44
CA VAL A 111 -8.13 -13.78 -8.90
C VAL A 111 -6.77 -14.25 -9.37
N THR A 112 -6.72 -15.25 -10.23
CA THR A 112 -5.48 -15.73 -10.85
C THR A 112 -5.76 -16.15 -12.29
N GLY A 113 -4.73 -16.62 -12.99
CA GLY A 113 -4.88 -17.14 -14.32
C GLY A 113 -3.60 -17.68 -14.91
N ILE A 114 -3.67 -18.06 -16.18
CA ILE A 114 -2.52 -18.47 -16.98
C ILE A 114 -2.57 -17.64 -18.25
N ALA A 115 -1.63 -16.71 -18.38
CA ALA A 115 -1.49 -15.88 -19.57
C ALA A 115 -0.57 -16.57 -20.58
N ASP A 116 -0.94 -16.47 -21.86
CA ASP A 116 -0.16 -16.99 -22.97
C ASP A 116 0.06 -15.92 -24.05
N LEU A 117 1.22 -16.03 -24.69
CA LEU A 117 1.67 -15.18 -25.78
C LEU A 117 2.11 -16.10 -26.94
N GLY A 118 1.20 -16.29 -27.89
CA GLY A 118 1.39 -17.18 -29.03
C GLY A 118 1.57 -16.43 -30.35
N ALA A 119 1.81 -17.18 -31.42
CA ALA A 119 1.86 -16.64 -32.79
C ALA A 119 0.50 -16.08 -33.23
N ASP A 120 -0.59 -16.66 -32.73
CA ASP A 120 -1.97 -16.33 -33.09
C ASP A 120 -2.56 -15.16 -32.26
N GLY A 121 -1.79 -14.62 -31.30
CA GLY A 121 -2.19 -13.49 -30.49
C GLY A 121 -1.95 -13.67 -29.00
N TYR A 122 -2.86 -13.10 -28.20
CA TYR A 122 -2.79 -13.05 -26.75
C TYR A 122 -3.95 -13.84 -26.16
N SER A 123 -3.70 -14.61 -25.11
CA SER A 123 -4.78 -15.24 -24.36
C SER A 123 -4.52 -15.29 -22.86
N VAL A 124 -5.58 -15.44 -22.08
CA VAL A 124 -5.52 -15.72 -20.65
C VAL A 124 -6.71 -16.57 -20.24
N GLN A 125 -6.46 -17.63 -19.49
CA GLN A 125 -7.49 -18.30 -18.69
C GLN A 125 -7.47 -17.66 -17.29
N VAL A 126 -8.56 -17.02 -16.89
CA VAL A 126 -8.68 -16.39 -15.56
C VAL A 126 -9.65 -17.17 -14.67
N GLU A 127 -9.33 -17.25 -13.39
CA GLU A 127 -10.13 -17.93 -12.38
C GLU A 127 -10.36 -17.05 -11.16
N VAL A 128 -11.54 -17.21 -10.54
CA VAL A 128 -11.90 -16.56 -9.28
C VAL A 128 -12.24 -17.61 -8.24
N HIS A 129 -11.43 -17.64 -7.18
CA HIS A 129 -11.57 -18.54 -6.04
C HIS A 129 -12.16 -17.79 -4.84
N ARG A 130 -13.14 -18.42 -4.19
CA ARG A 130 -13.77 -17.94 -2.96
C ARG A 130 -14.02 -19.11 -2.03
N ALA A 131 -13.82 -18.93 -0.73
CA ALA A 131 -14.08 -19.95 0.28
C ALA A 131 -15.52 -20.51 0.13
N GLY A 132 -15.64 -21.84 0.00
CA GLY A 132 -16.93 -22.53 -0.06
C GLY A 132 -17.79 -22.25 -1.31
N ARG A 133 -17.23 -21.66 -2.38
CA ARG A 133 -17.96 -21.46 -3.64
C ARG A 133 -17.26 -22.18 -4.81
N PRO A 134 -18.02 -22.62 -5.83
CA PRO A 134 -17.42 -23.15 -7.06
C PRO A 134 -16.49 -22.12 -7.71
N VAL A 135 -15.37 -22.60 -8.24
CA VAL A 135 -14.45 -21.78 -9.04
C VAL A 135 -15.19 -21.31 -10.29
N ARG A 136 -15.11 -20.01 -10.56
CA ARG A 136 -15.60 -19.43 -11.81
C ARG A 136 -14.39 -19.16 -12.69
N ALA A 137 -14.46 -19.58 -13.95
CA ALA A 137 -13.37 -19.41 -14.91
C ALA A 137 -13.88 -18.80 -16.21
N GLU A 138 -13.02 -18.08 -16.91
CA GLU A 138 -13.27 -17.55 -18.24
C GLU A 138 -11.98 -17.57 -19.06
N HIS A 139 -12.08 -17.85 -20.35
CA HIS A 139 -10.96 -17.76 -21.28
C HIS A 139 -11.16 -16.55 -22.19
N VAL A 140 -10.14 -15.71 -22.28
CA VAL A 140 -10.11 -14.52 -23.13
C VAL A 140 -8.96 -14.67 -24.11
N GLY A 141 -9.21 -14.45 -25.39
CA GLY A 141 -8.19 -14.53 -26.42
C GLY A 141 -8.49 -13.59 -27.58
N HIS A 142 -7.50 -12.84 -28.03
CA HIS A 142 -7.65 -11.91 -29.14
C HIS A 142 -6.31 -11.62 -29.83
N ALA A 143 -6.33 -11.42 -31.15
CA ALA A 143 -5.13 -11.11 -31.93
C ALA A 143 -4.68 -9.64 -31.78
N ASP A 144 -5.62 -8.70 -31.73
CA ASP A 144 -5.35 -7.30 -31.37
C ASP A 144 -5.14 -7.14 -29.86
N PHE A 145 -4.02 -6.52 -29.48
CA PHE A 145 -3.58 -6.38 -28.10
C PHE A 145 -4.50 -5.46 -27.27
N ALA A 146 -4.94 -4.34 -27.83
CA ALA A 146 -5.79 -3.39 -27.12
C ALA A 146 -7.17 -4.01 -26.80
N THR A 147 -7.73 -4.72 -27.78
CA THR A 147 -8.98 -5.47 -27.60
C THR A 147 -8.82 -6.58 -26.57
N PHE A 148 -7.71 -7.34 -26.59
CA PHE A 148 -7.39 -8.34 -25.58
C PHE A 148 -7.42 -7.76 -24.15
N LEU A 149 -6.71 -6.65 -23.90
CA LEU A 149 -6.65 -6.02 -22.57
C LEU A 149 -8.03 -5.56 -22.07
N ARG A 150 -8.84 -5.01 -22.98
CA ARG A 150 -10.20 -4.58 -22.67
C ARG A 150 -11.10 -5.77 -22.32
N GLU A 151 -11.03 -6.84 -23.11
CA GLU A 151 -11.81 -8.06 -22.88
C GLU A 151 -11.40 -8.76 -21.57
N CYS A 152 -10.11 -8.76 -21.23
CA CYS A 152 -9.64 -9.25 -19.92
C CYS A 152 -10.30 -8.48 -18.77
N SER A 153 -10.35 -7.15 -18.87
CA SER A 153 -10.94 -6.29 -17.84
C SER A 153 -12.45 -6.58 -17.67
N PHE A 154 -13.17 -6.77 -18.78
CA PHE A 154 -14.59 -7.16 -18.75
C PHE A 154 -14.83 -8.55 -18.17
N ALA A 155 -14.03 -9.55 -18.56
CA ALA A 155 -14.13 -10.91 -18.04
C ALA A 155 -13.92 -10.93 -16.52
N LEU A 156 -12.88 -10.26 -16.03
CA LEU A 156 -12.61 -10.16 -14.60
C LEU A 156 -13.71 -9.42 -13.83
N ALA A 157 -14.25 -8.33 -14.38
CA ALA A 157 -15.40 -7.64 -13.78
C ALA A 157 -16.62 -8.57 -13.65
N ARG A 158 -16.97 -9.33 -14.71
CA ARG A 158 -18.06 -10.33 -14.69
C ARG A 158 -17.82 -11.46 -13.70
N LEU A 159 -16.60 -11.98 -13.62
CA LEU A 159 -16.22 -13.03 -12.68
C LEU A 159 -16.28 -12.55 -11.22
N LEU A 160 -15.99 -11.27 -10.97
CA LEU A 160 -16.15 -10.64 -9.67
C LEU A 160 -17.62 -10.31 -9.34
N GLY A 161 -18.49 -10.25 -10.36
CA GLY A 161 -19.89 -9.83 -10.20
C GLY A 161 -20.02 -8.31 -10.07
N CYS A 162 -19.10 -7.57 -10.70
CA CYS A 162 -19.10 -6.12 -10.73
C CYS A 162 -19.58 -5.62 -12.10
N GLU A 163 -20.33 -4.54 -12.09
CA GLU A 163 -20.63 -3.77 -13.29
C GLU A 163 -19.56 -2.70 -13.48
N ALA A 164 -19.14 -2.50 -14.74
CA ALA A 164 -18.28 -1.40 -15.13
C ALA A 164 -19.14 -0.38 -15.87
N ASP A 165 -19.26 0.83 -15.31
CA ASP A 165 -19.94 1.92 -15.98
C ASP A 165 -19.10 2.47 -17.15
N GLU A 166 -19.69 3.35 -17.96
CA GLU A 166 -19.00 3.91 -19.12
C GLU A 166 -17.73 4.69 -18.75
N ASP A 167 -17.70 5.36 -17.59
CA ASP A 167 -16.54 6.11 -17.12
C ASP A 167 -15.39 5.16 -16.78
N THR A 168 -15.66 4.07 -16.07
CA THR A 168 -14.69 3.02 -15.78
C THR A 168 -14.17 2.40 -17.06
N VAL A 169 -15.04 2.07 -18.02
CA VAL A 169 -14.64 1.49 -19.31
C VAL A 169 -13.77 2.46 -20.12
N ARG A 170 -14.10 3.76 -20.14
CA ARG A 170 -13.24 4.78 -20.76
C ARG A 170 -11.89 4.87 -20.05
N ALA A 171 -11.88 4.85 -18.73
CA ALA A 171 -10.65 4.92 -17.92
C ALA A 171 -9.74 3.69 -18.10
N TRP A 172 -10.28 2.52 -18.43
CA TRP A 172 -9.47 1.36 -18.86
C TRP A 172 -8.71 1.59 -20.16
N GLY A 173 -9.15 2.50 -21.03
CA GLY A 173 -8.41 2.87 -22.24
C GLY A 173 -7.23 3.81 -22.01
N VAL A 174 -7.11 4.37 -20.80
CA VAL A 174 -6.06 5.34 -20.44
C VAL A 174 -4.92 4.62 -19.72
N GLY A 175 -3.69 5.11 -19.89
CA GLY A 175 -2.52 4.56 -19.20
C GLY A 175 -2.08 3.16 -19.67
N GLN A 176 -2.57 2.72 -20.83
CA GLN A 176 -2.34 1.37 -21.35
C GLN A 176 -0.95 1.24 -22.01
N PRO A 177 -0.32 0.05 -21.93
CA PRO A 177 0.92 -0.20 -22.65
C PRO A 177 0.71 -0.21 -24.16
N ARG A 178 1.69 0.29 -24.92
CA ARG A 178 1.65 0.29 -26.39
C ARG A 178 1.74 -1.11 -26.99
N SER A 179 2.33 -2.05 -26.27
CA SER A 179 2.49 -3.44 -26.72
C SER A 179 2.71 -4.39 -25.56
N ALA A 180 2.56 -5.69 -25.81
CA ALA A 180 2.89 -6.74 -24.85
C ALA A 180 4.35 -6.69 -24.36
N LYS A 181 5.28 -6.07 -25.11
CA LYS A 181 6.69 -5.91 -24.69
C LYS A 181 6.81 -5.11 -23.39
N SER A 182 5.95 -4.11 -23.18
CA SER A 182 5.96 -3.30 -21.96
C SER A 182 5.51 -4.13 -20.74
N LEU A 183 4.51 -5.01 -20.93
CA LEU A 183 4.10 -5.97 -19.89
C LEU A 183 5.21 -6.97 -19.58
N ILE A 184 5.85 -7.53 -20.62
CA ILE A 184 6.99 -8.44 -20.46
C ILE A 184 8.13 -7.77 -19.71
N TRP A 185 8.42 -6.49 -19.99
CA TRP A 185 9.46 -5.75 -19.29
C TRP A 185 9.16 -5.67 -17.79
N VAL A 186 7.96 -5.23 -17.41
CA VAL A 186 7.56 -5.19 -15.99
C VAL A 186 7.67 -6.57 -15.35
N GLY A 187 7.15 -7.62 -15.99
CA GLY A 187 7.27 -8.96 -15.46
C GLY A 187 8.71 -9.44 -15.31
N LYS A 188 9.58 -9.10 -16.26
CA LYS A 188 11.02 -9.40 -16.20
C LYS A 188 11.68 -8.70 -15.01
N THR A 189 11.42 -7.41 -14.82
CA THR A 189 11.92 -6.65 -13.66
C THR A 189 11.51 -7.32 -12.34
N HIS A 190 10.32 -7.90 -12.28
CA HIS A 190 9.83 -8.62 -11.09
C HIS A 190 10.40 -10.02 -10.89
N LEU A 191 10.90 -10.66 -11.94
CA LEU A 191 11.60 -11.94 -11.85
C LEU A 191 13.08 -11.75 -11.52
N GLU A 192 13.70 -10.70 -12.06
CA GLU A 192 15.13 -10.44 -11.90
C GLU A 192 15.50 -9.79 -10.57
N PHE A 193 14.60 -8.98 -10.02
CA PHE A 193 14.88 -8.20 -8.81
C PHE A 193 13.91 -8.54 -7.67
N GLU A 194 14.47 -8.80 -6.50
CA GLU A 194 13.72 -8.95 -5.27
C GLU A 194 13.01 -7.65 -4.86
N ARG A 195 12.00 -7.76 -4.01
CA ARG A 195 11.26 -6.58 -3.51
C ARG A 195 12.16 -5.57 -2.78
N THR A 196 13.24 -6.04 -2.17
CA THR A 196 14.23 -5.24 -1.43
C THR A 196 15.20 -4.48 -2.34
N GLN A 197 15.33 -4.87 -3.61
CA GLN A 197 16.21 -4.23 -4.60
C GLN A 197 15.51 -3.03 -5.26
N THR A 198 15.11 -2.07 -4.43
CA THR A 198 14.25 -0.94 -4.84
C THR A 198 14.94 0.01 -5.81
N VAL A 199 16.27 0.16 -5.71
CA VAL A 199 17.05 1.03 -6.61
C VAL A 199 17.09 0.46 -8.03
N GLU A 200 17.39 -0.83 -8.18
CA GLU A 200 17.45 -1.52 -9.47
C GLU A 200 16.08 -1.53 -10.14
N ARG A 201 15.03 -1.89 -9.39
CA ARG A 201 13.65 -1.87 -9.89
C ARG A 201 13.22 -0.47 -10.33
N GLY A 202 13.54 0.56 -9.55
CA GLY A 202 13.24 1.94 -9.90
C GLY A 202 13.97 2.42 -11.17
N ARG A 203 15.20 1.95 -11.41
CA ARG A 203 15.93 2.25 -12.66
C ARG A 203 15.26 1.62 -13.88
N GLU A 204 14.90 0.33 -13.80
CA GLU A 204 14.20 -0.36 -14.89
C GLU A 204 12.84 0.26 -15.17
N ALA A 205 12.08 0.59 -14.13
CA ALA A 205 10.81 1.31 -14.25
C ALA A 205 10.97 2.67 -14.94
N THR A 206 12.01 3.43 -14.58
CA THR A 206 12.31 4.72 -15.22
C THR A 206 12.67 4.53 -16.69
N ALA A 207 13.45 3.51 -17.03
CA ALA A 207 13.80 3.18 -18.40
C ALA A 207 12.57 2.79 -19.24
N LEU A 208 11.66 2.00 -18.66
CA LEU A 208 10.42 1.65 -19.31
C LEU A 208 9.53 2.87 -19.54
N LEU A 209 9.36 3.76 -18.56
CA LEU A 209 8.59 5.00 -18.73
C LEU A 209 9.20 5.94 -19.78
N ALA A 210 10.51 5.91 -20.01
CA ALA A 210 11.12 6.68 -21.10
C ALA A 210 10.77 6.10 -22.48
N THR A 211 10.57 4.78 -22.57
CA THR A 211 10.32 4.06 -23.82
C THR A 211 8.82 3.97 -24.15
N ASP A 212 8.00 3.79 -23.12
CA ASP A 212 6.54 3.71 -23.17
C ASP A 212 5.92 4.62 -22.09
N PRO A 213 5.94 5.96 -22.30
CA PRO A 213 5.53 6.94 -21.29
C PRO A 213 4.05 6.89 -20.94
N ASP A 214 3.23 6.24 -21.76
CA ASP A 214 1.80 6.09 -21.49
C ASP A 214 1.54 4.91 -20.53
N PHE A 215 2.48 3.97 -20.36
CA PHE A 215 2.35 2.83 -19.46
C PHE A 215 2.67 3.15 -18.00
N ALA A 216 1.79 3.92 -17.36
CA ALA A 216 2.00 4.48 -16.04
C ALA A 216 2.20 3.43 -14.92
N VAL A 217 1.71 2.19 -15.10
CA VAL A 217 1.89 1.09 -14.13
C VAL A 217 3.36 0.81 -13.84
N ALA A 218 4.28 1.09 -14.77
CA ALA A 218 5.72 0.96 -14.52
C ALA A 218 6.19 1.82 -13.35
N ALA A 219 5.57 2.99 -13.12
CA ALA A 219 5.93 3.88 -12.02
C ALA A 219 5.72 3.24 -10.64
N TRP A 220 4.92 2.17 -10.53
CA TRP A 220 4.68 1.46 -9.27
C TRP A 220 5.96 0.88 -8.65
N ASP A 221 6.99 0.65 -9.45
CA ASP A 221 8.24 0.03 -9.01
C ASP A 221 9.34 1.05 -8.71
N ILE A 222 9.05 2.34 -8.84
CA ILE A 222 9.90 3.42 -8.36
C ILE A 222 9.59 3.58 -6.87
N ASP A 223 10.61 3.45 -6.03
CA ASP A 223 10.50 3.68 -4.58
C ASP A 223 10.49 5.18 -4.27
N GLU A 224 9.62 5.60 -3.35
CA GLU A 224 9.40 7.00 -3.03
C GLU A 224 10.63 7.75 -2.49
N GLU A 225 11.61 7.01 -1.94
CA GLU A 225 12.87 7.56 -1.44
C GLU A 225 13.89 7.83 -2.56
N LEU A 226 13.64 7.36 -3.78
CA LEU A 226 14.52 7.64 -4.92
C LEU A 226 14.47 9.13 -5.29
N PRO A 227 15.62 9.77 -5.62
CA PRO A 227 15.69 11.22 -5.87
C PRO A 227 14.74 11.75 -6.95
N ASN A 228 14.37 10.91 -7.92
CA ASN A 228 13.50 11.24 -9.05
C ASN A 228 12.07 10.68 -8.92
N ALA A 229 11.70 10.10 -7.77
CA ALA A 229 10.39 9.46 -7.59
C ALA A 229 9.23 10.44 -7.77
N ARG A 230 9.27 11.59 -7.07
CA ARG A 230 8.24 12.64 -7.19
C ARG A 230 7.97 13.09 -8.63
N PRO A 231 9.00 13.54 -9.41
CA PRO A 231 8.81 13.83 -10.83
C PRO A 231 8.18 12.68 -11.62
N ALA A 232 8.64 11.45 -11.39
CA ALA A 232 8.15 10.28 -12.12
C ALA A 232 6.67 10.00 -11.82
N TYR A 233 6.25 10.04 -10.55
CA TYR A 233 4.83 9.87 -10.20
C TYR A 233 3.95 10.96 -10.79
N PHE A 234 4.38 12.23 -10.76
CA PHE A 234 3.59 13.31 -11.33
C PHE A 234 3.49 13.22 -12.85
N GLN A 235 4.57 12.84 -13.53
CA GLN A 235 4.53 12.57 -14.97
C GLN A 235 3.62 11.38 -15.28
N ALA A 236 3.68 10.32 -14.48
CA ALA A 236 2.83 9.15 -14.68
C ALA A 236 1.35 9.47 -14.42
N LEU A 237 1.01 10.32 -13.44
CA LEU A 237 -0.37 10.81 -13.22
C LEU A 237 -0.88 11.70 -14.35
N GLN A 238 -0.01 12.46 -15.02
CA GLN A 238 -0.42 13.21 -16.22
C GLN A 238 -0.82 12.28 -17.37
N ARG A 239 -0.20 11.10 -17.44
CA ARG A 239 -0.42 10.08 -18.47
C ARG A 239 -1.60 9.17 -18.12
N ASP A 240 -1.74 8.85 -16.84
CA ASP A 240 -2.83 8.05 -16.29
C ASP A 240 -3.42 8.72 -15.02
N PRO A 241 -4.35 9.67 -15.19
CA PRO A 241 -5.01 10.34 -14.07
C PRO A 241 -6.01 9.44 -13.31
N PHE A 242 -6.19 8.18 -13.76
CA PHE A 242 -7.08 7.20 -13.15
C PHE A 242 -6.31 6.13 -12.35
N ASN A 243 -5.01 6.32 -12.13
CA ASN A 243 -4.21 5.37 -11.37
C ASN A 243 -4.25 5.66 -9.86
N ALA A 244 -5.10 4.92 -9.13
CA ALA A 244 -5.24 5.07 -7.69
C ALA A 244 -3.94 4.77 -6.93
N GLN A 245 -3.18 3.76 -7.37
CA GLN A 245 -1.91 3.39 -6.75
C GLN A 245 -0.84 4.48 -6.93
N ILE A 246 -0.74 5.11 -8.10
CA ILE A 246 0.22 6.23 -8.29
C ILE A 246 -0.23 7.45 -7.48
N CYS A 247 -1.53 7.69 -7.31
CA CYS A 247 -1.99 8.70 -6.36
C CYS A 247 -1.48 8.38 -4.95
N PHE A 248 -1.61 7.14 -4.49
CA PHE A 248 -1.08 6.74 -3.18
C PHE A 248 0.46 6.89 -3.08
N GLN A 249 1.22 6.56 -4.13
CA GLN A 249 2.66 6.77 -4.15
C GLN A 249 3.05 8.25 -4.15
N ALA A 250 2.30 9.09 -4.86
CA ALA A 250 2.46 10.53 -4.82
C ALA A 250 2.19 11.11 -3.41
N PHE A 251 1.21 10.55 -2.67
CA PHE A 251 1.03 10.84 -1.25
C PHE A 251 2.29 10.51 -0.45
N CYS A 252 2.79 9.27 -0.52
CA CYS A 252 3.99 8.84 0.23
C CYS A 252 5.18 9.75 -0.06
N ALA A 253 5.37 10.09 -1.33
CA ALA A 253 6.47 10.95 -1.74
C ALA A 253 6.34 12.37 -1.20
N VAL A 254 5.13 12.93 -1.08
CA VAL A 254 4.90 14.33 -0.65
C VAL A 254 4.81 14.47 0.87
N TRP A 255 4.27 13.47 1.55
CA TRP A 255 4.02 13.48 2.99
C TRP A 255 5.30 13.52 3.82
N ARG A 256 5.31 14.36 4.87
CA ARG A 256 6.47 14.62 5.75
C ARG A 256 6.24 14.24 7.20
N SER A 257 5.07 13.70 7.54
CA SER A 257 4.62 13.46 8.92
C SER A 257 4.74 14.70 9.84
N GLN A 258 4.48 15.90 9.32
CA GLN A 258 4.52 17.15 10.09
C GLN A 258 3.21 17.92 9.93
N GLY A 259 2.40 17.94 10.99
CA GLY A 259 1.13 18.66 11.02
C GLY A 259 0.19 18.33 9.86
N PRO A 260 -0.84 19.17 9.66
CA PRO A 260 -1.76 19.07 8.53
C PRO A 260 -1.03 19.32 7.20
N GLN A 261 -1.26 18.47 6.21
CA GLN A 261 -0.59 18.53 4.91
C GLN A 261 -1.61 18.34 3.77
N PRO A 262 -2.42 19.37 3.47
CA PRO A 262 -3.45 19.29 2.43
C PRO A 262 -2.87 18.91 1.05
N ASP A 263 -1.65 19.37 0.74
CA ASP A 263 -0.93 19.02 -0.49
C ASP A 263 -0.64 17.52 -0.63
N ALA A 264 -0.51 16.79 0.48
CA ALA A 264 -0.39 15.33 0.49
C ALA A 264 -1.79 14.69 0.49
N LEU A 265 -2.70 15.18 1.34
CA LEU A 265 -4.05 14.62 1.53
C LEU A 265 -4.83 14.51 0.22
N GLN A 266 -4.70 15.48 -0.69
CA GLN A 266 -5.37 15.46 -1.99
C GLN A 266 -5.11 14.17 -2.78
N PHE A 267 -3.93 13.58 -2.63
CA PHE A 267 -3.58 12.35 -3.32
C PHE A 267 -4.25 11.12 -2.68
N CYS A 268 -4.35 11.06 -1.35
CA CYS A 268 -5.15 10.03 -0.68
C CYS A 268 -6.62 10.13 -1.08
N ARG A 269 -7.18 11.35 -1.08
CA ARG A 269 -8.56 11.58 -1.52
C ARG A 269 -8.76 11.10 -2.95
N LYS A 270 -7.87 11.49 -3.88
CA LYS A 270 -7.98 11.08 -5.28
C LYS A 270 -7.87 9.56 -5.44
N ALA A 271 -6.99 8.90 -4.70
CA ALA A 271 -6.88 7.45 -4.70
C ALA A 271 -8.19 6.77 -4.26
N ILE A 272 -8.86 7.30 -3.23
CA ILE A 272 -10.14 6.79 -2.72
C ILE A 272 -11.30 7.08 -3.69
N GLU A 273 -11.33 8.26 -4.31
CA GLU A 273 -12.34 8.58 -5.33
C GLU A 273 -12.25 7.64 -6.55
N LEU A 274 -11.03 7.27 -6.94
CA LEU A 274 -10.78 6.33 -8.03
C LEU A 274 -11.04 4.87 -7.62
N SER A 275 -10.64 4.52 -6.40
CA SER A 275 -10.76 3.18 -5.83
C SER A 275 -11.30 3.28 -4.40
N PRO A 276 -12.62 3.22 -4.21
CA PRO A 276 -13.22 3.35 -2.88
C PRO A 276 -12.78 2.27 -1.89
N GLY A 277 -12.26 1.15 -2.39
CA GLY A 277 -11.66 0.09 -1.58
C GLY A 277 -10.16 0.24 -1.32
N HIS A 278 -9.53 1.38 -1.62
CA HIS A 278 -8.07 1.54 -1.47
C HIS A 278 -7.66 1.66 0.00
N GLY A 279 -7.52 0.52 0.69
CA GLY A 279 -7.28 0.43 2.13
C GLY A 279 -6.14 1.31 2.66
N LYS A 280 -5.01 1.39 1.94
CA LYS A 280 -3.88 2.23 2.35
C LYS A 280 -4.16 3.73 2.31
N ALA A 281 -4.94 4.19 1.35
CA ALA A 281 -5.30 5.59 1.26
C ALA A 281 -6.25 5.96 2.41
N HIS A 282 -7.20 5.07 2.74
CA HIS A 282 -8.04 5.20 3.94
C HIS A 282 -7.21 5.21 5.23
N MET A 283 -6.25 4.30 5.36
CA MET A 283 -5.34 4.24 6.50
C MET A 283 -4.50 5.52 6.65
N CYS A 284 -4.02 6.10 5.55
CA CYS A 284 -3.08 7.22 5.55
C CYS A 284 -3.72 8.62 5.57
N ALA A 285 -4.93 8.79 5.00
CA ALA A 285 -5.58 10.10 4.92
C ALA A 285 -5.67 10.85 6.27
N PRO A 286 -6.01 10.21 7.40
CA PRO A 286 -6.06 10.89 8.70
C PRO A 286 -4.72 11.51 9.14
N HIS A 287 -3.57 10.98 8.69
CA HIS A 287 -2.25 11.51 9.08
C HIS A 287 -1.88 12.82 8.40
N ALA A 288 -2.56 13.18 7.32
CA ALA A 288 -2.34 14.44 6.60
C ALA A 288 -3.48 15.46 6.84
N ALA A 289 -4.51 15.08 7.59
CA ALA A 289 -5.67 15.91 7.87
C ALA A 289 -5.42 16.93 8.99
N GLN A 290 -6.12 18.06 8.89
CA GLN A 290 -6.26 19.06 9.93
C GLN A 290 -7.13 18.57 11.08
N ARG A 291 -8.20 17.80 10.80
CA ARG A 291 -9.09 17.23 11.82
C ARG A 291 -9.12 15.70 11.75
N PRO A 292 -8.04 15.02 12.18
CA PRO A 292 -7.94 13.56 12.10
C PRO A 292 -9.06 12.81 12.82
N VAL A 293 -9.65 13.39 13.87
CA VAL A 293 -10.77 12.79 14.62
C VAL A 293 -12.02 12.65 13.76
N GLU A 294 -12.26 13.60 12.85
CA GLU A 294 -13.41 13.55 11.93
C GLU A 294 -13.24 12.47 10.84
N MET A 295 -12.04 11.88 10.71
CA MET A 295 -11.73 10.84 9.73
C MET A 295 -11.76 9.42 10.32
N LEU A 296 -12.43 9.20 11.46
CA LEU A 296 -12.49 7.89 12.12
C LEU A 296 -12.99 6.77 11.19
N TRP A 297 -13.95 7.04 10.31
CA TRP A 297 -14.41 6.08 9.30
C TRP A 297 -13.30 5.65 8.34
N HIS A 298 -12.40 6.56 7.95
CA HIS A 298 -11.25 6.20 7.13
C HIS A 298 -10.27 5.29 7.90
N SER A 299 -10.03 5.56 9.18
CA SER A 299 -9.18 4.68 10.00
C SER A 299 -9.78 3.27 10.14
N GLU A 300 -11.09 3.16 10.38
CA GLU A 300 -11.75 1.85 10.43
C GLU A 300 -11.72 1.13 9.07
N LEU A 301 -11.98 1.85 7.97
CA LEU A 301 -11.87 1.27 6.63
C LEU A 301 -10.45 0.81 6.32
N GLY A 302 -9.42 1.58 6.71
CA GLY A 302 -8.03 1.17 6.58
C GLY A 302 -7.76 -0.15 7.30
N TYR A 303 -8.23 -0.30 8.54
CA TYR A 303 -8.16 -1.54 9.31
C TYR A 303 -8.88 -2.72 8.63
N ARG A 304 -10.12 -2.50 8.17
CA ARG A 304 -10.93 -3.57 7.56
C ARG A 304 -10.44 -4.03 6.18
N LEU A 305 -10.02 -3.08 5.36
CA LEU A 305 -9.60 -3.33 3.98
C LEU A 305 -8.16 -3.84 3.90
N LEU A 306 -7.41 -3.82 5.00
CA LEU A 306 -6.05 -4.35 5.10
C LEU A 306 -5.95 -5.41 6.22
N PRO A 307 -6.67 -6.55 6.09
CA PRO A 307 -6.64 -7.58 7.12
C PRO A 307 -5.22 -8.13 7.31
N GLY A 308 -4.77 -8.18 8.56
CA GLY A 308 -3.42 -8.64 8.89
C GLY A 308 -2.32 -7.58 8.79
N ASN A 309 -2.67 -6.31 8.54
CA ASN A 309 -1.69 -5.22 8.47
C ASN A 309 -1.53 -4.52 9.84
N SER A 310 -0.37 -4.68 10.47
CA SER A 310 -0.07 -4.10 11.79
C SER A 310 -0.13 -2.57 11.82
N PHE A 311 0.25 -1.89 10.74
CA PHE A 311 0.15 -0.43 10.63
C PHE A 311 -1.31 0.03 10.59
N ALA A 312 -2.18 -0.71 9.89
CA ALA A 312 -3.60 -0.39 9.83
C ALA A 312 -4.26 -0.53 11.20
N VAL A 313 -3.89 -1.57 11.96
CA VAL A 313 -4.30 -1.74 13.36
C VAL A 313 -3.81 -0.58 14.22
N ASN A 314 -2.50 -0.30 14.24
CA ASN A 314 -1.93 0.79 15.04
C ASN A 314 -2.58 2.15 14.74
N ASN A 315 -2.80 2.45 13.45
CA ASN A 315 -3.44 3.68 13.01
C ASN A 315 -4.89 3.77 13.48
N TYR A 316 -5.61 2.65 13.49
CA TYR A 316 -6.96 2.60 14.02
C TYR A 316 -7.00 2.76 15.55
N VAL A 317 -6.05 2.16 16.29
CA VAL A 317 -5.90 2.41 17.73
C VAL A 317 -5.68 3.89 18.00
N LEU A 318 -4.75 4.54 17.28
CA LEU A 318 -4.50 5.97 17.41
C LEU A 318 -5.75 6.82 17.16
N ALA A 319 -6.55 6.47 16.14
CA ALA A 319 -7.79 7.17 15.84
C ALA A 319 -8.83 6.99 16.97
N LEU A 320 -8.97 5.78 17.49
CA LEU A 320 -9.87 5.47 18.60
C LEU A 320 -9.43 6.13 19.92
N THR A 321 -8.12 6.21 20.20
CA THR A 321 -7.59 6.97 21.34
C THR A 321 -8.02 8.43 21.25
N ARG A 322 -7.87 9.06 20.08
CA ARG A 322 -8.30 10.46 19.87
C ARG A 322 -9.82 10.64 19.96
N ALA A 323 -10.58 9.58 19.70
CA ALA A 323 -12.03 9.53 19.86
C ALA A 323 -12.49 9.10 21.28
N ASN A 324 -11.55 8.99 22.24
CA ASN A 324 -11.81 8.56 23.63
C ASN A 324 -12.50 7.19 23.74
N ALA A 325 -12.13 6.24 22.88
CA ALA A 325 -12.63 4.87 23.00
C ALA A 325 -12.16 4.21 24.31
N PRO A 326 -12.91 3.21 24.85
CA PRO A 326 -12.55 2.55 26.09
C PRO A 326 -11.17 1.88 26.04
N PRO A 327 -10.33 2.03 27.09
CA PRO A 327 -8.97 1.46 27.11
C PRO A 327 -8.89 -0.04 26.84
N VAL A 328 -9.88 -0.82 27.33
CA VAL A 328 -9.95 -2.26 27.08
C VAL A 328 -9.92 -2.59 25.58
N ARG A 329 -10.66 -1.84 24.76
CA ARG A 329 -10.71 -2.05 23.31
C ARG A 329 -9.39 -1.65 22.64
N LEU A 330 -8.74 -0.60 23.14
CA LEU A 330 -7.46 -0.13 22.63
C LEU A 330 -6.34 -1.16 22.91
N ILE A 331 -6.37 -1.79 24.09
CA ILE A 331 -5.46 -2.88 24.48
C ILE A 331 -5.64 -4.09 23.57
N GLU A 332 -6.88 -4.58 23.41
CA GLU A 332 -7.17 -5.72 22.52
C GLU A 332 -6.60 -5.51 21.10
N LEU A 333 -6.80 -4.31 20.54
CA LEU A 333 -6.29 -3.97 19.21
C LEU A 333 -4.76 -3.84 19.19
N ALA A 334 -4.15 -3.26 20.22
CA ALA A 334 -2.70 -3.21 20.31
C ALA A 334 -2.07 -4.61 20.43
N GLU A 335 -2.72 -5.54 21.15
CA GLU A 335 -2.32 -6.96 21.19
C GLU A 335 -2.49 -7.62 19.82
N GLU A 336 -3.61 -7.40 19.14
CA GLU A 336 -3.84 -7.86 17.77
C GLU A 336 -2.71 -7.40 16.83
N GLY A 337 -2.33 -6.12 16.90
CA GLY A 337 -1.24 -5.56 16.10
C GLY A 337 0.12 -6.21 16.40
N ILE A 338 0.43 -6.48 17.68
CA ILE A 338 1.66 -7.21 18.08
C ILE A 338 1.64 -8.65 17.58
N VAL A 339 0.49 -9.32 17.57
CA VAL A 339 0.36 -10.69 17.05
C VAL A 339 0.55 -10.71 15.53
N MET A 340 0.03 -9.70 14.82
CA MET A 340 0.15 -9.58 13.36
C MET A 340 1.60 -9.34 12.91
N ASP A 341 2.32 -8.42 13.57
CA ASP A 341 3.74 -8.19 13.32
C ASP A 341 4.48 -7.99 14.65
N PRO A 342 5.06 -9.08 15.22
CA PRO A 342 5.80 -9.00 16.49
C PRO A 342 7.06 -8.14 16.42
N SER A 343 7.50 -7.76 15.21
CA SER A 343 8.66 -6.89 14.99
C SER A 343 8.28 -5.43 14.74
N ASP A 344 6.99 -5.08 14.72
CA ASP A 344 6.53 -3.69 14.55
C ASP A 344 6.52 -2.95 15.89
N PRO A 345 7.44 -1.98 16.10
CA PRO A 345 7.53 -1.24 17.36
C PRO A 345 6.30 -0.40 17.68
N GLY A 346 5.53 0.02 16.66
CA GLY A 346 4.42 0.95 16.85
C GLY A 346 3.34 0.42 17.78
N ASN A 347 3.04 -0.87 17.68
CA ASN A 347 2.03 -1.50 18.54
C ASN A 347 2.51 -1.69 19.98
N TYR A 348 3.81 -1.96 20.19
CA TYR A 348 4.40 -1.97 21.54
C TYR A 348 4.41 -0.58 22.18
N GLU A 349 4.81 0.45 21.43
CA GLU A 349 4.81 1.83 21.90
C GLU A 349 3.40 2.25 22.34
N ARG A 350 2.38 1.93 21.53
CA ARG A 350 0.98 2.17 21.86
C ARG A 350 0.53 1.42 23.12
N MET A 351 0.86 0.14 23.24
CA MET A 351 0.54 -0.66 24.41
C MET A 351 1.17 -0.08 25.69
N ILE A 352 2.44 0.36 25.63
CA ILE A 352 3.12 0.98 26.77
C ILE A 352 2.40 2.27 27.20
N GLU A 353 2.01 3.12 26.24
CA GLU A 353 1.25 4.35 26.51
C GLU A 353 -0.07 4.05 27.22
N LEU A 354 -0.86 3.09 26.71
CA LEU A 354 -2.15 2.69 27.29
C LEU A 354 -2.01 2.13 28.71
N CYS A 355 -1.03 1.26 28.95
CA CYS A 355 -0.77 0.72 30.29
C CYS A 355 -0.36 1.82 31.28
N VAL A 356 0.44 2.81 30.83
CA VAL A 356 0.81 3.96 31.66
C VAL A 356 -0.40 4.81 32.02
N GLU A 357 -1.31 5.07 31.08
CA GLU A 357 -2.56 5.82 31.32
C GLU A 357 -3.45 5.11 32.35
N LEU A 358 -3.50 3.78 32.30
CA LEU A 358 -4.24 2.94 33.27
C LEU A 358 -3.51 2.73 34.60
N ARG A 359 -2.29 3.29 34.76
CA ARG A 359 -1.39 3.05 35.89
C ARG A 359 -1.01 1.58 36.10
N ASP A 360 -1.12 0.75 35.06
CA ASP A 360 -0.54 -0.59 35.08
C ASP A 360 0.94 -0.52 34.67
N PHE A 361 1.76 0.00 35.58
CA PHE A 361 3.19 0.18 35.30
C PHE A 361 3.93 -1.15 35.17
N LYS A 362 3.40 -2.25 35.73
CA LYS A 362 3.98 -3.59 35.60
C LYS A 362 3.80 -4.12 34.18
N ALA A 363 2.60 -4.01 33.61
CA ALA A 363 2.36 -4.37 32.21
C ALA A 363 3.13 -3.45 31.24
N ALA A 364 3.18 -2.14 31.52
CA ALA A 364 3.98 -1.20 30.73
C ALA A 364 5.47 -1.57 30.70
N LEU A 365 6.04 -1.93 31.86
CA LEU A 365 7.45 -2.35 31.96
C LEU A 365 7.71 -3.64 31.17
N ALA A 366 6.86 -4.66 31.32
CA ALA A 366 7.02 -5.92 30.61
C ALA A 366 6.97 -5.72 29.08
N THR A 367 6.07 -4.87 28.60
CA THR A 367 5.97 -4.52 27.17
C THR A 367 7.19 -3.72 26.69
N ALA A 368 7.69 -2.78 27.49
CA ALA A 368 8.90 -2.02 27.17
C ALA A 368 10.14 -2.91 27.10
N GLU A 369 10.26 -3.91 27.98
CA GLU A 369 11.35 -4.88 27.95
C GLU A 369 11.29 -5.77 26.70
N ARG A 370 10.09 -6.20 26.27
CA ARG A 370 9.90 -6.90 24.98
C ARG A 370 10.29 -6.02 23.79
N LEU A 371 9.88 -4.76 23.79
CA LEU A 371 10.27 -3.80 22.75
C LEU A 371 11.80 -3.62 22.70
N GLN A 372 12.47 -3.61 23.85
CA GLN A 372 13.92 -3.47 23.90
C GLN A 372 14.65 -4.62 23.18
N GLN A 373 14.07 -5.83 23.19
CA GLN A 373 14.62 -6.98 22.48
C GLN A 373 14.58 -6.83 20.96
N LEU A 374 13.72 -5.95 20.42
CA LEU A 374 13.72 -5.60 19.00
C LEU A 374 14.84 -4.61 18.64
N TYR A 375 15.36 -3.89 19.63
CA TYR A 375 16.35 -2.83 19.44
C TYR A 375 17.78 -3.27 19.77
N GLU A 376 17.97 -4.38 20.51
CA GLU A 376 19.27 -4.81 21.02
C GLU A 376 19.48 -6.34 21.00
N PRO A 377 20.74 -6.82 20.90
CA PRO A 377 21.99 -6.02 20.80
C PRO A 377 22.18 -5.33 19.45
N GLU A 378 21.57 -5.88 18.40
CA GLU A 378 21.46 -5.28 17.08
C GLU A 378 19.98 -5.03 16.78
N MET A 379 19.68 -3.88 16.17
CA MET A 379 18.31 -3.52 15.86
C MET A 379 17.76 -4.43 14.77
N ASN A 380 16.61 -5.04 15.04
CA ASN A 380 15.90 -5.86 14.07
C ASN A 380 15.57 -5.04 12.80
N GLU A 381 15.90 -5.59 11.62
CA GLU A 381 15.73 -4.88 10.34
C GLU A 381 14.27 -4.53 10.06
N ARG A 382 13.32 -5.43 10.39
CA ARG A 382 11.89 -5.17 10.24
C ARG A 382 11.43 -4.06 11.20
N ALA A 383 11.94 -4.04 12.43
CA ALA A 383 11.66 -2.95 13.36
C ALA A 383 12.18 -1.60 12.85
N LEU A 384 13.42 -1.55 12.33
CA LEU A 384 13.97 -0.36 11.70
C LEU A 384 13.12 0.09 10.51
N TYR A 385 12.74 -0.83 9.63
CA TYR A 385 11.86 -0.55 8.50
C TYR A 385 10.54 0.10 8.95
N CYS A 386 9.89 -0.46 9.99
CA CYS A 386 8.63 0.06 10.52
C CYS A 386 8.79 1.47 11.10
N LEU A 387 9.87 1.72 11.85
CA LEU A 387 10.15 3.06 12.39
C LEU A 387 10.38 4.09 11.27
N ARG A 388 10.98 3.69 10.15
CA ARG A 388 11.27 4.56 9.01
C ARG A 388 10.05 4.87 8.14
N GLN A 389 8.93 4.17 8.30
CA GLN A 389 7.67 4.49 7.61
C GLN A 389 7.12 5.87 8.00
N ASN A 390 7.57 6.45 9.10
CA ASN A 390 7.32 7.85 9.44
C ASN A 390 8.52 8.71 8.97
N PRO A 391 8.37 9.58 7.95
CA PRO A 391 9.49 10.35 7.40
C PRO A 391 10.21 11.24 8.42
N HIS A 392 9.48 11.79 9.40
CA HIS A 392 10.08 12.59 10.45
C HIS A 392 10.94 11.72 11.37
N ARG A 393 10.44 10.53 11.74
CA ARG A 393 11.19 9.56 12.55
C ARG A 393 12.41 9.03 11.82
N ALA A 394 12.28 8.71 10.53
CA ALA A 394 13.39 8.31 9.67
C ALA A 394 14.51 9.36 9.68
N GLN A 395 14.16 10.64 9.48
CA GLN A 395 15.11 11.74 9.53
C GLN A 395 15.84 11.84 10.89
N LEU A 396 15.13 11.67 12.00
CA LEU A 396 15.73 11.71 13.34
C LEU A 396 16.67 10.52 13.60
N ILE A 397 16.35 9.34 13.07
CA ILE A 397 17.22 8.15 13.13
C ILE A 397 18.48 8.40 12.31
N ASP A 398 18.33 8.85 11.06
CA ASP A 398 19.44 9.09 10.14
C ASP A 398 20.39 10.19 10.63
N SER A 399 19.87 11.21 11.31
CA SER A 399 20.69 12.26 11.91
C SER A 399 21.31 11.86 13.26
N GLY A 400 20.98 10.67 13.79
CA GLY A 400 21.36 10.24 15.14
C GLY A 400 20.68 11.02 16.27
N ALA A 401 19.68 11.85 15.96
CA ALA A 401 18.93 12.64 16.95
C ALA A 401 17.93 11.78 17.74
N TYR A 402 17.55 10.63 17.19
CA TYR A 402 16.73 9.63 17.86
C TYR A 402 17.43 8.27 17.79
N VAL A 403 17.75 7.71 18.96
CA VAL A 403 18.30 6.36 19.10
C VAL A 403 17.25 5.49 19.79
N PRO A 404 16.48 4.65 19.06
CA PRO A 404 15.34 3.92 19.62
C PRO A 404 15.68 3.11 20.87
N ALA A 405 16.79 2.38 20.83
CA ALA A 405 17.28 1.57 21.94
C ALA A 405 17.53 2.41 23.21
N ALA A 406 18.16 3.58 23.07
CA ALA A 406 18.47 4.45 24.20
C ALA A 406 17.22 5.10 24.78
N ALA A 407 16.29 5.55 23.91
CA ALA A 407 15.03 6.12 24.33
C ALA A 407 14.18 5.10 25.12
N ASN A 408 14.11 3.84 24.66
CA ASN A 408 13.33 2.82 25.33
C ASN A 408 14.01 2.31 26.64
N ARG A 409 15.35 2.26 26.73
CA ARG A 409 16.05 2.03 28.01
C ARG A 409 15.70 3.07 29.05
N GLN A 410 15.69 4.35 28.68
CA GLN A 410 15.31 5.43 29.58
C GLN A 410 13.89 5.24 30.11
N ARG A 411 12.95 4.89 29.22
CA ARG A 411 11.56 4.57 29.59
C ARG A 411 11.46 3.40 30.57
N ILE A 412 12.24 2.33 30.39
CA ILE A 412 12.31 1.19 31.31
C ILE A 412 12.76 1.64 32.71
N VAL A 413 13.78 2.51 32.79
CA VAL A 413 14.27 3.05 34.08
C VAL A 413 13.18 3.86 34.80
N GLU A 414 12.47 4.72 34.07
CA GLU A 414 11.36 5.53 34.60
C GLU A 414 10.21 4.66 35.13
N LEU A 415 9.81 3.63 34.37
CA LEU A 415 8.76 2.70 34.80
C LEU A 415 9.13 1.94 36.07
N ARG A 416 10.38 1.47 36.19
CA ARG A 416 10.88 0.84 37.42
C ARG A 416 10.88 1.78 38.62
N GLN A 417 11.15 3.07 38.41
CA GLN A 417 11.05 4.06 39.49
C GLN A 417 9.61 4.26 39.94
N LYS A 418 8.65 4.36 39.01
CA LYS A 418 7.22 4.49 39.33
C LYS A 418 6.70 3.30 40.14
N ILE A 419 7.01 2.07 39.73
CA ILE A 419 6.62 0.85 40.48
C ILE A 419 7.13 0.91 41.92
N ARG A 420 8.42 1.21 42.12
CA ARG A 420 9.00 1.33 43.47
C ARG A 420 8.37 2.43 44.32
N SER A 421 7.86 3.50 43.70
CA SER A 421 7.20 4.58 44.42
C SER A 421 5.77 4.26 44.84
N GLU A 422 5.07 3.36 44.13
CA GLU A 422 3.72 2.91 44.50
C GLU A 422 3.73 1.76 45.53
N GLU A 423 4.84 1.05 45.64
CA GLU A 423 5.06 -0.01 46.63
C GLU A 423 5.56 0.52 47.99
N ARG A 424 5.87 1.82 48.09
CA ARG A 424 6.24 2.53 49.33
C ARG A 424 5.06 3.32 49.84
#